data_AF-A0A970FBY8-F1
#
_entry.id   AF-A0A970FBY8-F1
#
_cell.length_a   1.000
_cell.length_b   1.000
_cell.length_c   1.000
_cell.angle_alpha   90.00
_cell.angle_beta   90.00
_cell.angle_gamma   90.00
#
_symmetry.space_group_name_H-M   'P 1'
#
loop_
_entity.id
_entity.type
_entity.pdbx_description
1 polymer ?
#
loop_
_entity_poly.entity_id
_entity_poly.type
_entity_poly.pdbx_seq_one_letter_code
_entity_poly.pdbx_strand_id
1 'polypeptide(L)' 'MAKKKNREEKYRAQIENTIERLDEAEETLTNDALPERERERILRKNEHRREQIESLKENLEEIEG' A
#
# COMPACT_ATOMS: atom_id res chain seq x y z
N MET A 1 22.14 11.78 10.50
CA MET A 1 21.66 10.71 11.41
C MET A 1 20.17 10.84 11.75
N ALA A 2 19.73 11.83 12.55
CA ALA A 2 18.33 11.92 13.00
C ALA A 2 17.28 12.06 11.87
N LYS A 3 17.57 12.84 10.82
CA LYS A 3 16.66 13.01 9.66
C LYS A 3 16.49 11.73 8.82
N LYS A 4 17.53 10.87 8.76
CA LYS A 4 17.54 9.61 8.00
C LYS A 4 16.60 8.59 8.68
N LYS A 5 16.79 8.38 9.99
CA LYS A 5 15.92 7.53 10.82
C LYS A 5 14.45 7.94 10.78
N ASN A 6 14.15 9.24 10.88
CA ASN A 6 12.77 9.73 10.82
C ASN A 6 12.12 9.48 9.44
N ARG A 7 12.90 9.50 8.35
CA ARG A 7 12.41 9.21 7.00
C ARG A 7 12.15 7.72 6.80
N GLU A 8 13.04 6.87 7.31
CA GLU A 8 12.89 5.41 7.35
C GLU A 8 11.61 4.98 8.09
N GLU A 9 11.40 5.48 9.32
CA GLU A 9 10.19 5.23 10.11
C GLU A 9 8.91 5.65 9.37
N LYS A 10 8.95 6.79 8.68
CA LYS A 10 7.81 7.27 7.87
C LYS A 10 7.49 6.35 6.71
N TYR A 11 8.50 5.87 5.99
CA TYR A 11 8.27 4.96 4.88
C TYR A 11 7.75 3.60 5.36
N ARG A 12 8.30 3.06 6.45
CA ARG A 12 7.76 1.82 7.06
C ARG A 12 6.29 1.98 7.47
N ALA A 13 5.94 3.06 8.16
CA ALA A 13 4.56 3.33 8.56
C ALA A 13 3.62 3.51 7.35
N GLN A 14 4.10 4.14 6.27
CA GLN A 14 3.31 4.28 5.04
C GLN A 14 3.11 2.95 4.32
N ILE A 15 4.13 2.09 4.29
CA ILE A 15 4.05 0.74 3.71
C ILE A 15 3.03 -0.08 4.49
N GLU A 16 3.17 -0.16 5.82
CA GLU A 16 2.25 -0.91 6.69
C GLU A 16 0.81 -0.44 6.49
N ASN A 17 0.55 0.86 6.54
CA ASN A 17 -0.79 1.38 6.35
C ASN A 17 -1.36 1.15 4.95
N THR A 18 -0.51 1.11 3.92
CA THR A 18 -0.94 0.82 2.55
C THR A 18 -1.27 -0.67 2.38
N ILE A 19 -0.52 -1.55 3.05
CA ILE A 19 -0.80 -2.99 3.11
C ILE A 19 -2.13 -3.25 3.82
N GLU A 20 -2.36 -2.67 5.00
CA GLU A 20 -3.64 -2.83 5.72
C GLU A 20 -4.83 -2.45 4.83
N ARG A 21 -4.74 -1.32 4.12
CA ARG A 21 -5.78 -0.88 3.17
C ARG A 21 -5.93 -1.77 1.96
N LEU A 22 -4.86 -2.45 1.55
CA LEU A 22 -4.90 -3.43 0.46
C LEU A 22 -5.64 -4.68 0.94
N ASP A 23 -5.29 -5.18 2.14
CA ASP A 23 -5.92 -6.36 2.75
C ASP A 23 -7.42 -6.13 2.99
N GLU A 24 -7.81 -5.01 3.60
CA GLU A 24 -9.23 -4.64 3.78
C GLU A 24 -10.00 -4.58 2.44
N ALA A 25 -9.33 -4.06 1.40
CA ALA A 25 -9.93 -3.96 0.07
C ALA A 25 -10.04 -5.34 -0.61
N GLU A 26 -9.10 -6.23 -0.38
CA GLU A 26 -9.15 -7.62 -0.85
C GLU A 26 -10.24 -8.42 -0.12
N GLU A 27 -10.40 -8.23 1.20
CA GLU A 27 -11.54 -8.77 1.96
C GLU A 27 -12.88 -8.26 1.40
N THR A 28 -12.96 -6.99 1.02
CA THR A 28 -14.17 -6.44 0.39
C THR A 28 -14.49 -7.13 -0.95
N LEU A 29 -13.48 -7.53 -1.71
CA LEU A 29 -13.65 -8.21 -3.00
C LEU A 29 -14.16 -9.65 -2.89
N THR A 30 -14.14 -10.25 -1.70
CA THR A 30 -14.72 -11.58 -1.45
C THR A 30 -16.24 -11.53 -1.27
N ASN A 31 -16.84 -10.34 -1.22
CA ASN A 31 -18.29 -10.19 -1.15
C ASN A 31 -18.93 -10.35 -2.55
N ASP A 32 -19.64 -11.46 -2.76
CA ASP A 32 -20.31 -11.78 -4.02
C ASP A 32 -21.45 -10.81 -4.41
N ALA A 33 -21.97 -10.03 -3.46
CA ALA A 33 -23.00 -9.03 -3.73
C ALA A 33 -22.44 -7.68 -4.21
N LEU A 34 -21.11 -7.56 -4.37
CA LEU A 34 -20.46 -6.33 -4.78
C LEU A 34 -20.74 -6.00 -6.26
N PRO A 35 -21.26 -4.81 -6.60
CA PRO A 35 -21.49 -4.43 -7.99
C PRO A 35 -20.20 -4.45 -8.82
N GLU A 36 -20.27 -4.91 -10.08
CA GLU A 36 -19.10 -5.04 -10.97
C GLU A 36 -18.30 -3.74 -11.09
N ARG A 37 -18.97 -2.60 -11.23
CA ARG A 37 -18.32 -1.28 -11.29
C ARG A 37 -17.53 -0.95 -10.03
N GLU A 38 -18.04 -1.35 -8.87
CA GLU A 38 -17.36 -1.14 -7.59
C GLU A 38 -16.18 -2.10 -7.44
N ARG A 39 -16.35 -3.36 -7.87
CA ARG A 39 -15.30 -4.37 -7.97
C ARG A 39 -14.12 -3.87 -8.82
N GLU A 40 -14.40 -3.39 -10.03
CA GLU A 40 -13.38 -2.81 -10.91
C GLU A 40 -12.69 -1.59 -10.30
N ARG A 41 -13.44 -0.74 -9.58
CA ARG A 41 -12.87 0.42 -8.90
C ARG A 41 -11.91 0.00 -7.79
N ILE A 42 -12.26 -1.01 -7.01
CA ILE A 42 -11.42 -1.55 -5.95
C ILE A 42 -10.17 -2.19 -6.54
N LEU A 43 -10.32 -3.03 -7.58
CA LEU A 43 -9.18 -3.64 -8.28
C LEU A 43 -8.18 -2.62 -8.81
N ARG A 44 -8.65 -1.56 -9.49
CA ARG A 44 -7.79 -0.46 -9.97
C ARG A 44 -7.06 0.26 -8.84
N LYS A 45 -7.74 0.48 -7.71
CA LYS A 45 -7.09 1.09 -6.53
C LYS A 45 -6.07 0.14 -5.89
N ASN A 46 -6.35 -1.17 -5.89
CA ASN A 46 -5.44 -2.17 -5.34
C ASN A 46 -4.15 -2.28 -6.17
N GLU A 47 -4.26 -2.22 -7.50
CA GLU A 47 -3.11 -2.13 -8.40
C GLU A 47 -2.23 -0.91 -8.04
N HIS A 48 -2.83 0.27 -7.91
CA HIS A 48 -2.09 1.47 -7.53
C HIS A 48 -1.46 1.39 -6.13
N ARG A 49 -2.12 0.74 -5.16
CA ARG A 49 -1.55 0.51 -3.82
C ARG A 49 -0.33 -0.39 -3.87
N ARG A 50 -0.32 -1.40 -4.76
CA ARG A 50 0.85 -2.29 -4.94
C ARG A 50 2.03 -1.52 -5.52
N GLU A 51 1.80 -0.71 -6.56
CA GLU A 51 2.82 0.21 -7.11
C GLU A 51 3.36 1.16 -6.04
N GLN A 52 2.48 1.72 -5.20
CA GLN A 52 2.87 2.61 -4.11
C GLN A 52 3.76 1.88 -3.09
N ILE A 53 3.41 0.65 -2.71
CA ILE A 53 4.21 -0.17 -1.79
C ILE A 53 5.59 -0.44 -2.38
N GLU A 54 5.67 -0.83 -3.65
CA GLU A 54 6.95 -1.07 -4.33
C GLU A 54 7.83 0.18 -4.34
N SER A 55 7.28 1.32 -4.75
CA SER A 55 8.03 2.58 -4.74
C SER A 55 8.49 2.97 -3.34
N LEU A 56 7.66 2.78 -2.31
CA LEU A 56 8.06 3.07 -0.92
C LEU A 56 9.17 2.12 -0.43
N LYS A 57 9.15 0.85 -0.85
CA LYS A 57 10.20 -0.13 -0.53
C LYS A 57 11.52 0.23 -1.19
N GLU A 58 11.52 0.61 -2.46
CA GLU A 58 12.73 1.11 -3.15
C GLU A 58 13.34 2.32 -2.43
N ASN A 59 12.50 3.30 -2.07
CA ASN A 59 12.94 4.47 -1.29
C ASN A 59 13.48 4.11 0.10
N LEU A 60 12.95 3.05 0.72
CA LEU A 60 13.42 2.56 2.01
C LEU A 60 14.79 1.87 1.86
N GLU A 61 14.97 1.05 0.83
CA GLU A 61 16.24 0.37 0.53
C GLU A 61 17.36 1.37 0.22
N GLU A 62 17.09 2.41 -0.57
CA GLU A 62 18.02 3.52 -0.82
C GLU A 62 18.46 4.23 0.47
N ILE A 63 17.60 4.22 1.49
CA ILE A 63 17.91 4.78 2.80
C ILE A 63 18.63 3.74 3.67
N GLU A 64 18.32 2.46 3.62
CA GLU A 64 19.02 1.48 4.46
C GLU A 64 20.46 1.21 3.99
N GLY A 65 20.73 1.39 2.69
CA GLY A 65 22.07 1.47 2.10
C GLY A 65 22.92 2.67 2.56
#